data_AF-X1FRF3-F1
#
_entry.id   AF-X1FRF3-F1
#
_cell.length_a   1.000
_cell.length_b   1.000
_cell.length_c   1.000
_cell.angle_alpha   90.00
_cell.angle_beta   90.00
_cell.angle_gamma   90.00
#
_symmetry.space_group_name_H-M   'P 1'
#
loop_
_entity.id
_entity.type
_entity.pdbx_description
1 polymer ?
#
loop_
_entity_poly.entity_id
_entity_poly.type
_entity_poly.pdbx_seq_one_letter_code
_entity_poly.pdbx_strand_id
1 'polypeptide(L)'
;MIELLIKSTTGWPEKPPSFLRHTTKTIAYILISSLALTSIVSAEPDHPNFVIIFVDDMGYGDLGCYGGKTAKTPCIDQLAADGTRFTSFYAQTVCGPSRGALMTG
;
A
#
# COMPACT_ATOMS: atom_id res chain seq x y z
N MET A 1 37.91 -56.18 -14.71
CA MET A 1 38.82 -55.04 -14.45
C MET A 1 38.32 -53.74 -15.10
N ILE A 2 37.01 -53.50 -15.17
CA ILE A 2 36.43 -52.26 -15.72
C ILE A 2 35.45 -51.62 -14.72
N GLU A 3 34.80 -52.40 -13.83
CA GLU A 3 33.94 -51.85 -12.76
C GLU A 3 34.68 -51.14 -11.61
N LEU A 4 35.95 -51.47 -11.36
CA LEU A 4 36.71 -50.89 -10.25
C LEU A 4 37.20 -49.46 -10.53
N LEU A 5 37.19 -49.02 -11.80
CA LEU A 5 37.71 -47.71 -12.20
C LEU A 5 36.65 -46.59 -12.18
N ILE A 6 35.36 -46.93 -12.09
CA ILE A 6 34.26 -45.93 -12.08
C ILE A 6 33.96 -45.44 -10.67
N LYS A 7 34.30 -46.20 -9.63
CA LYS A 7 34.00 -45.85 -8.24
C LYS A 7 34.98 -44.85 -7.60
N SER A 8 36.11 -44.53 -8.26
CA SER A 8 37.17 -43.68 -7.69
C SER A 8 37.06 -42.20 -8.08
N THR A 9 36.17 -41.82 -9.01
CA THR A 9 36.04 -40.43 -9.49
C THR A 9 34.76 -39.74 -9.03
N THR A 10 33.82 -40.43 -8.38
CA THR A 10 32.68 -39.80 -7.70
C THR A 10 32.98 -39.56 -6.23
N GLY A 11 33.98 -38.71 -5.95
CA GLY A 11 34.26 -38.20 -4.61
C GLY A 11 33.16 -37.22 -4.19
N TRP A 12 32.08 -37.74 -3.62
CA TRP A 12 31.09 -36.90 -2.95
C TRP A 12 31.75 -36.20 -1.75
N PRO A 13 31.54 -34.89 -1.57
CA PRO A 13 32.16 -34.17 -0.47
C PRO A 13 31.69 -34.77 0.87
N GLU A 14 32.66 -35.03 1.76
CA GLU A 14 32.39 -35.53 3.11
C GLU A 14 31.36 -34.62 3.80
N LYS A 15 30.43 -35.23 4.54
CA LYS A 15 29.36 -34.50 5.25
C LYS A 15 29.98 -33.35 6.05
N PRO A 16 29.50 -32.10 5.89
CA PRO A 16 30.10 -30.95 6.55
C PRO A 16 30.10 -31.15 8.07
N PRO A 17 31.11 -30.60 8.78
CA PRO A 17 31.27 -30.77 10.22
C PRO A 17 29.97 -30.37 10.94
N SER A 18 29.62 -31.14 11.98
CA SER A 18 28.33 -31.01 12.68
C SER A 18 28.04 -29.58 13.16
N PHE A 19 29.07 -28.79 13.49
CA PHE A 19 28.96 -27.38 13.86
C PHE A 19 28.33 -26.50 12.75
N LEU A 20 28.68 -26.74 11.47
CA LEU A 20 28.17 -26.00 10.32
C LEU A 20 26.68 -26.30 10.03
N ARG A 21 26.20 -27.46 10.48
CA ARG A 21 24.79 -27.89 10.36
C ARG A 21 23.88 -27.26 11.41
N HIS A 22 24.41 -26.82 12.55
CA HIS A 22 23.62 -26.17 13.60
C HIS A 22 23.46 -24.68 13.27
N THR A 23 24.53 -24.01 12.86
CA THR A 23 24.52 -22.59 12.49
C THR A 23 23.61 -22.28 11.30
N THR A 24 23.62 -23.11 10.25
CA THR A 24 22.71 -22.97 9.10
C THR A 24 21.24 -23.15 9.48
N LYS A 25 20.93 -24.07 10.41
CA LYS A 25 19.57 -24.25 10.92
C LYS A 25 19.11 -23.06 11.76
N THR A 26 19.96 -22.52 12.64
CA THR A 26 19.59 -21.37 13.48
C THR A 26 19.31 -20.13 12.63
N ILE A 27 20.12 -19.88 11.59
CA ILE A 27 19.88 -18.79 10.63
C ILE A 27 18.57 -19.01 9.88
N ALA A 28 18.30 -20.23 9.43
CA ALA A 28 17.03 -20.56 8.78
C ALA A 28 15.82 -20.32 9.71
N TYR A 29 15.91 -20.70 10.98
CA TYR A 29 14.86 -20.44 11.97
C TYR A 29 14.66 -18.95 12.24
N ILE A 30 15.73 -18.15 12.30
CA ILE A 30 15.64 -16.70 12.46
C ILE A 30 14.98 -16.04 11.24
N LEU A 31 15.34 -16.47 10.02
CA LEU A 31 14.74 -15.97 8.79
C LEU A 31 13.24 -16.32 8.71
N ILE A 32 12.88 -17.56 9.02
CA ILE A 32 11.48 -18.01 9.06
C ILE A 32 10.68 -17.25 10.14
N SER A 33 11.26 -17.02 11.31
CA SER A 33 10.67 -16.23 12.39
C SER A 33 10.43 -14.78 11.97
N SER A 34 11.43 -14.13 11.36
CA SER A 34 11.31 -12.73 10.89
C SER A 34 10.25 -12.57 9.81
N LEU A 35 10.11 -13.56 8.93
CA LEU A 35 9.09 -13.55 7.88
C LEU A 35 7.69 -13.72 8.46
N ALA A 36 7.53 -14.58 9.49
CA ALA A 36 6.27 -14.79 10.17
C ALA A 36 5.80 -13.56 10.97
N LEU A 37 6.72 -12.81 11.59
CA LEU A 37 6.37 -11.58 12.32
C LEU A 37 5.85 -10.47 11.40
N THR A 38 6.29 -10.43 10.14
CA THR A 38 5.90 -9.37 9.19
C THR A 38 4.43 -9.48 8.78
N SER A 39 3.89 -10.71 8.69
CA SER A 39 2.50 -10.94 8.27
C SER A 39 1.45 -10.54 9.31
N ILE A 40 1.81 -10.43 10.60
CA ILE A 40 0.87 -10.09 11.68
C ILE A 40 0.59 -8.58 11.73
N VAL A 41 1.50 -7.75 11.21
CA VAL A 41 1.42 -6.29 11.31
C VAL A 41 0.50 -5.67 10.24
N SER A 42 0.15 -6.41 9.18
CA SER A 42 -0.68 -5.92 8.08
C SER A 42 -2.18 -6.22 8.28
N ALA A 43 -2.75 -5.81 9.40
CA ALA A 43 -4.19 -5.71 9.54
C ALA A 43 -4.64 -4.30 9.13
N GLU A 44 -4.76 -4.06 7.82
CA GLU A 44 -5.54 -2.91 7.36
C GLU A 44 -6.99 -3.09 7.85
N PRO A 45 -7.67 -2.01 8.25
CA PRO A 45 -9.08 -2.11 8.62
C PRO A 45 -9.87 -2.66 7.42
N ASP A 46 -10.60 -3.75 7.63
CA ASP A 46 -11.40 -4.45 6.60
C ASP A 46 -12.44 -3.53 5.91
N HIS A 47 -12.70 -2.35 6.51
CA HIS A 47 -13.57 -1.32 5.98
C HIS A 47 -12.91 0.06 6.08
N PRO A 48 -12.68 0.76 4.95
CA PRO A 48 -12.20 2.13 5.01
C PRO A 48 -13.25 3.05 5.63
N ASN A 49 -12.78 4.07 6.35
CA ASN A 49 -13.65 5.14 6.82
C ASN A 49 -13.91 6.13 5.69
N PHE A 50 -15.17 6.49 5.48
CA PHE A 50 -15.55 7.50 4.51
C PHE A 50 -15.88 8.81 5.21
N VAL A 51 -15.23 9.89 4.81
CA VAL A 51 -15.51 11.26 5.26
C VAL A 51 -15.92 12.09 4.06
N ILE A 52 -17.15 12.62 4.08
CA ILE A 52 -17.66 13.51 3.04
C ILE A 52 -17.62 14.94 3.57
N ILE A 53 -16.83 15.79 2.92
CA ILE A 53 -16.79 17.23 3.17
C ILE A 53 -17.60 17.90 2.07
N PHE A 54 -18.77 18.42 2.42
CA PHE A 54 -19.66 19.14 1.50
C PHE A 54 -19.69 20.62 1.89
N VAL A 55 -19.34 21.51 0.97
CA VAL A 55 -19.21 22.95 1.22
C VAL A 55 -20.31 23.70 0.47
N ASP A 56 -21.02 24.57 1.18
CA ASP A 56 -22.10 25.38 0.60
C ASP A 56 -21.53 26.58 -0.18
N ASP A 57 -22.18 26.93 -1.29
CA ASP A 57 -21.86 28.09 -2.14
C ASP A 57 -20.39 28.19 -2.63
N MET A 58 -19.67 27.07 -2.74
CA MET A 58 -18.31 27.04 -3.29
C MET A 58 -18.33 26.99 -4.82
N GLY A 59 -17.76 28.02 -5.45
CA GLY A 59 -17.54 28.10 -6.89
C GLY A 59 -16.31 27.33 -7.35
N TYR A 60 -16.29 26.99 -8.65
CA TYR A 60 -15.17 26.24 -9.27
C TYR A 60 -13.81 26.93 -9.08
N GLY A 61 -13.78 28.26 -9.16
CA GLY A 61 -12.55 29.06 -9.08
C GLY A 61 -12.14 29.47 -7.66
N ASP A 62 -12.79 28.96 -6.62
CA ASP A 62 -12.52 29.42 -5.24
C ASP A 62 -11.29 28.74 -4.63
N LEU A 63 -10.93 27.54 -5.09
CA LEU A 63 -9.80 26.77 -4.59
C LEU A 63 -8.53 27.00 -5.43
N GLY A 64 -7.37 27.03 -4.77
CA GLY A 64 -6.06 27.15 -5.41
C GLY A 64 -5.80 26.06 -6.45
N CYS A 65 -6.19 24.81 -6.15
CA CYS A 65 -6.05 23.67 -7.06
C CYS A 65 -6.90 23.76 -8.35
N TYR A 66 -7.84 24.70 -8.45
CA TYR A 66 -8.58 25.03 -9.68
C TYR A 66 -8.18 26.40 -10.28
N GLY A 67 -7.10 27.01 -9.79
CA GLY A 67 -6.58 28.29 -10.27
C GLY A 67 -7.14 29.50 -9.53
N GLY A 68 -7.83 29.30 -8.41
CA GLY A 68 -8.29 30.36 -7.52
C GLY A 68 -7.12 31.17 -6.95
N LYS A 69 -7.32 32.48 -6.82
CA LYS A 69 -6.28 33.42 -6.34
C LYS A 69 -6.68 34.21 -5.09
N THR A 70 -7.95 34.12 -4.70
CA THR A 70 -8.52 34.93 -3.61
C THR A 70 -8.23 34.31 -2.25
N ALA A 71 -8.60 33.04 -2.06
CA ALA A 71 -8.37 32.31 -0.82
C ALA A 71 -7.12 31.43 -0.92
N LYS A 72 -6.40 31.27 0.19
CA LYS A 72 -5.32 30.28 0.30
C LYS A 72 -5.92 28.98 0.86
N THR A 73 -5.79 27.88 0.11
CA THR A 73 -6.44 26.60 0.44
C THR A 73 -5.44 25.44 0.57
N PRO A 74 -4.31 25.60 1.30
CA PRO A 74 -3.20 24.65 1.24
C PRO A 74 -3.57 23.21 1.60
N CYS A 75 -4.49 23.00 2.55
CA CYS A 75 -4.93 21.66 2.92
C CYS A 75 -5.74 20.97 1.82
N ILE A 76 -6.60 21.72 1.11
CA ILE A 76 -7.40 21.20 0.00
C ILE A 76 -6.54 21.02 -1.25
N ASP A 77 -5.58 21.92 -1.46
CA ASP A 77 -4.62 21.83 -2.56
C ASP A 77 -3.74 20.58 -2.41
N GLN A 78 -3.27 20.30 -1.19
CA GLN A 78 -2.53 19.08 -0.87
C GLN A 78 -3.40 17.84 -1.04
N LEU A 79 -4.65 17.85 -0.56
CA LEU A 79 -5.58 16.73 -0.73
C LEU A 79 -5.82 16.42 -2.23
N ALA A 80 -5.90 17.44 -3.06
CA ALA A 80 -6.06 17.28 -4.50
C ALA A 80 -4.78 16.78 -5.20
N ALA A 81 -3.59 17.06 -4.66
CA ALA A 81 -2.31 16.58 -5.16
C ALA A 81 -2.03 15.12 -4.76
N ASP A 82 -2.39 14.74 -3.54
CA ASP A 82 -2.21 13.38 -3.01
C ASP A 82 -3.31 12.42 -3.48
N GLY A 83 -4.44 12.97 -3.92
CA GLY A 83 -5.62 12.21 -4.33
C GLY A 83 -5.97 12.34 -5.81
N THR A 84 -7.25 12.13 -6.11
CA THR A 84 -7.82 12.34 -7.45
C THR A 84 -8.62 13.64 -7.47
N ARG A 85 -8.32 14.52 -8.41
CA ARG A 85 -9.03 15.78 -8.63
C ARG A 85 -9.90 15.72 -9.90
N PHE A 86 -11.19 15.98 -9.77
CA PHE A 86 -12.12 16.04 -10.89
C PHE A 86 -12.20 17.46 -11.46
N THR A 87 -11.93 17.64 -12.75
CA THR A 87 -12.02 18.96 -13.40
C THR A 87 -13.36 19.22 -14.10
N SER A 88 -14.21 18.19 -14.21
CA SER A 88 -15.54 18.26 -14.81
C SER A 88 -16.55 17.57 -13.89
N PHE A 89 -17.30 18.36 -13.13
CA PHE A 89 -18.33 17.91 -12.19
C PHE A 89 -19.47 18.91 -12.17
N TYR A 90 -20.67 18.45 -11.79
CA TYR A 90 -21.90 19.26 -11.82
C TYR A 90 -22.67 19.10 -10.51
N ALA A 91 -23.30 20.19 -10.09
CA ALA A 91 -24.17 20.22 -8.92
C ALA A 91 -25.51 20.88 -9.28
N GLN A 92 -26.53 20.65 -8.46
CA GLN A 92 -27.77 21.40 -8.57
C GLN A 92 -27.52 22.86 -8.16
N THR A 93 -28.22 23.81 -8.77
CA THR A 93 -28.01 25.24 -8.53
C THR A 93 -28.58 25.75 -7.20
N VAL A 94 -29.10 24.85 -6.35
CA VAL A 94 -29.71 25.17 -5.06
C VAL A 94 -29.27 24.13 -4.02
N CYS A 95 -28.89 24.59 -2.83
CA CYS A 95 -28.32 23.77 -1.76
C CYS A 95 -29.24 22.62 -1.29
N GLY A 96 -30.57 22.81 -1.32
CA GLY A 96 -31.55 21.78 -0.96
C GLY A 96 -31.53 20.59 -1.92
N PRO A 97 -31.87 20.80 -3.22
CA PRO A 97 -31.76 19.77 -4.26
C PRO A 97 -30.37 19.13 -4.37
N SER A 98 -29.29 19.91 -4.21
CA SER A 98 -27.93 19.36 -4.28
C SER A 98 -27.64 18.38 -3.14
N ARG A 99 -28.05 18.70 -1.90
CA ARG A 99 -27.93 17.78 -0.77
C ARG A 99 -28.85 16.58 -0.91
N GLY A 100 -30.06 16.79 -1.43
CA GLY A 100 -31.00 15.71 -1.75
C GLY A 100 -30.35 14.67 -2.65
N ALA A 101 -29.85 15.10 -3.81
CA ALA A 101 -29.17 14.22 -4.77
C ALA A 101 -27.95 13.48 -4.17
N LEU A 102 -27.17 14.13 -3.31
CA LEU A 102 -26.05 13.47 -2.63
C LEU A 102 -26.50 12.35 -1.67
N MET A 103 -27.60 12.57 -0.94
CA MET A 103 -28.10 11.64 0.08
C MET A 103 -28.91 10.48 -0.51
N THR A 104 -29.60 10.71 -1.63
CA THR A 104 -30.50 9.70 -2.23
C THR A 104 -29.89 8.97 -3.42
N GLY A 105 -28.81 9.50 -4.00
CA GLY A 105 -28.41 9.16 -5.37
C GLY A 105 -29.37 9.73 -6.41
#